data_AF-A0A0G4LSG0-F1
#
_entry.id   AF-A0A0G4LSG0-F1
#
_cell.length_a   1.000
_cell.length_b   1.000
_cell.length_c   1.000
_cell.angle_alpha   90.00
_cell.angle_beta   90.00
_cell.angle_gamma   90.00
#
_symmetry.space_group_name_H-M   'P 1'
#
loop_
_entity.id
_entity.type
_entity.pdbx_description
1 polymer ?
#
loop_
_entity_poly.entity_id
_entity_poly.type
_entity_poly.pdbx_seq_one_letter_code
_entity_poly.pdbx_strand_id
1 'polypeptide(L)'
;MLSGYATLRKFYELRDTEGLANMSWYKSLNIRRQAASALVAVVASSDDNIRGGLYDESRDAVVSEDFLLALLGEALPFINQGSSEAIITLDQIHTLLKAVEDIETVSPTVFDAADEYFKLVLASAQGLKGSSPHDLMRKSTGGLSGSSSYVMDGSSMLASQLHRSVSGGSSVKFGSNVRRGWDWRSGLLASATSKDVLRILRLGLSKDLSKVWLAEADNASAF
;
A
#
# COMPACT_ATOMS: atom_id res chain seq x y z
N MET A 1 -1.88 15.37 15.84
CA MET A 1 -2.60 14.50 14.88
C MET A 1 -2.18 14.71 13.42
N LEU A 2 -0.88 14.93 13.12
CA LEU A 2 -0.39 15.20 11.75
C LEU A 2 0.63 14.17 11.23
N SER A 3 1.03 13.17 12.04
CA SER A 3 2.21 12.36 11.73
C SER A 3 1.95 11.21 10.75
N GLY A 4 0.79 10.54 10.79
CA GLY A 4 0.55 9.34 9.97
C GLY A 4 0.55 9.64 8.45
N TYR A 5 -0.31 10.57 8.02
CA TYR A 5 -0.38 10.99 6.62
C TYR A 5 0.88 11.73 6.15
N ALA A 6 1.56 12.48 7.02
CA ALA A 6 2.85 13.09 6.69
C ALA A 6 3.93 12.02 6.43
N THR A 7 3.96 10.95 7.23
CA THR A 7 4.86 9.81 7.02
C THR A 7 4.51 9.04 5.75
N LEU A 8 3.22 8.84 5.46
CA LEU A 8 2.77 8.21 4.21
C LEU A 8 3.17 9.04 2.98
N ARG A 9 3.02 10.36 3.06
CA ARG A 9 3.49 11.26 2.01
C ARG A 9 5.00 11.15 1.81
N LYS A 10 5.78 11.16 2.89
CA LYS A 10 7.23 10.99 2.85
C LYS A 10 7.62 9.65 2.22
N PHE A 11 6.90 8.57 2.49
CA PHE A 11 7.09 7.29 1.83
C PHE A 11 6.96 7.40 0.31
N TYR A 12 5.88 8.03 -0.18
CA TYR A 12 5.70 8.22 -1.63
C TYR A 12 6.72 9.17 -2.26
N GLU A 13 7.17 10.20 -1.55
CA GLU A 13 8.25 11.08 -2.00
C GLU A 13 9.58 10.30 -2.16
N LEU A 14 9.89 9.40 -1.22
CA LEU A 14 11.06 8.52 -1.31
C LEU A 14 10.93 7.48 -2.44
N ARG A 15 9.73 6.93 -2.67
CA ARG A 15 9.47 6.01 -3.78
C ARG A 15 9.62 6.68 -5.13
N ASP A 16 9.10 7.89 -5.26
CA ASP A 16 9.03 8.62 -6.52
C ASP A 16 10.25 9.55 -6.71
N THR A 17 11.34 9.29 -5.97
CA THR A 17 12.60 10.01 -6.11
C THR A 17 13.17 9.85 -7.52
N GLU A 18 13.33 10.97 -8.22
CA GLU A 18 13.81 10.98 -9.60
C GLU A 18 15.23 10.42 -9.71
N GLY A 19 15.44 9.57 -10.73
CA GLY A 19 16.74 9.00 -11.02
C GLY A 19 17.20 7.94 -10.01
N LEU A 20 16.33 7.41 -9.15
CA LEU A 20 16.68 6.36 -8.18
C LEU A 20 17.39 5.15 -8.82
N ALA A 21 16.98 4.75 -10.02
CA ALA A 21 17.61 3.68 -10.80
C ALA A 21 19.04 4.01 -11.26
N ASN A 22 19.37 5.30 -11.41
CA ASN A 22 20.68 5.79 -11.85
C ASN A 22 21.60 6.15 -10.68
N MET A 23 21.12 6.07 -9.43
CA MET A 23 21.92 6.36 -8.25
C MET A 23 22.85 5.20 -7.91
N SER A 24 23.96 5.50 -7.22
CA SER A 24 24.82 4.48 -6.63
C SER A 24 24.01 3.52 -5.75
N TRP A 25 24.38 2.24 -5.77
CA TRP A 25 23.80 1.17 -4.96
C TRP A 25 23.53 1.58 -3.49
N TYR A 26 24.54 2.13 -2.81
CA TYR A 26 24.42 2.50 -1.39
C TYR A 26 23.35 3.58 -1.14
N LYS A 27 23.27 4.56 -2.04
CA LYS A 27 22.28 5.65 -1.95
C LYS A 27 20.88 5.14 -2.21
N SER A 28 20.68 4.31 -3.25
CA SER A 28 19.37 3.73 -3.56
C SER A 28 18.90 2.76 -2.48
N LEU A 29 19.83 2.03 -1.84
CA LEU A 29 19.54 1.18 -0.70
C LEU A 29 19.10 2.00 0.52
N ASN A 30 19.82 3.07 0.87
CA ASN A 30 19.46 3.92 2.01
C ASN A 30 18.08 4.57 1.83
N ILE A 31 17.74 5.02 0.62
CA ILE A 31 16.39 5.54 0.31
C ILE A 31 15.34 4.45 0.52
N ARG A 32 15.60 3.22 0.06
CA ARG A 32 14.68 2.09 0.27
C ARG A 32 14.52 1.73 1.74
N ARG A 33 15.58 1.77 2.55
CA ARG A 33 15.51 1.58 4.01
C ARG A 33 14.65 2.65 4.69
N GLN A 34 14.83 3.92 4.31
CA GLN A 34 14.02 5.02 4.83
C GLN A 34 12.56 4.89 4.43
N ALA A 35 12.29 4.48 3.18
CA ALA A 35 10.94 4.23 2.70
C ALA A 35 10.29 3.06 3.45
N ALA A 36 11.00 1.94 3.64
CA ALA A 36 10.52 0.80 4.41
C ALA A 36 10.19 1.19 5.86
N SER A 37 11.08 1.96 6.52
CA SER A 37 10.82 2.45 7.89
C SER A 37 9.59 3.35 7.97
N ALA A 38 9.41 4.25 6.99
CA ALA A 38 8.24 5.11 6.93
C ALA A 38 6.96 4.29 6.71
N LEU A 39 6.99 3.33 5.77
CA LEU A 39 5.85 2.47 5.46
C LEU A 39 5.43 1.62 6.67
N VAL A 40 6.38 0.99 7.35
CA VAL A 40 6.10 0.15 8.52
C VAL A 40 5.47 0.95 9.65
N ALA A 41 5.89 2.20 9.86
CA ALA A 41 5.26 3.08 10.84
C ALA A 41 3.80 3.41 10.48
N VAL A 42 3.49 3.57 9.20
CA VAL A 42 2.12 3.79 8.72
C VAL A 42 1.28 2.52 8.87
N VAL A 43 1.84 1.35 8.51
CA VAL A 43 1.18 0.05 8.71
C VAL A 43 0.85 -0.17 10.17
N ALA A 44 1.82 0.05 11.08
CA ALA A 44 1.59 -0.07 12.53
C ALA A 44 0.49 0.87 13.03
N SER A 45 0.37 2.07 12.45
CA SER A 45 -0.70 3.00 12.79
C SER A 45 -2.06 2.58 12.25
N SER A 46 -2.12 1.96 11.07
CA SER A 46 -3.37 1.48 10.44
C SER A 46 -3.88 0.19 11.09
N ASP A 47 -2.95 -0.63 11.55
CA ASP A 47 -3.18 -1.89 12.26
C ASP A 47 -3.58 -1.71 13.74
N ASP A 48 -3.40 -0.53 14.34
CA ASP A 48 -3.63 -0.35 15.78
C ASP A 48 -5.11 -0.53 16.20
N ASN A 49 -6.04 -0.33 15.25
CA ASN A 49 -7.48 -0.60 15.40
C ASN A 49 -7.84 -2.08 15.33
N ILE A 50 -6.96 -2.95 14.83
CA ILE A 50 -7.22 -4.39 14.64
C ILE A 50 -6.21 -5.18 15.46
N ARG A 51 -6.35 -5.22 16.79
CA ARG A 51 -5.40 -5.93 17.66
C ARG A 51 -5.81 -7.37 17.85
N GLY A 52 -4.98 -8.32 17.42
CA GLY A 52 -5.26 -9.76 17.57
C GLY A 52 -6.50 -10.21 16.79
N GLY A 53 -6.81 -9.55 15.67
CA GLY A 53 -8.01 -9.80 14.88
C GLY A 53 -9.30 -9.20 15.44
N LEU A 54 -9.23 -8.36 16.48
CA LEU A 54 -10.41 -7.68 17.01
C LEU A 54 -10.37 -6.20 16.64
N TYR A 55 -11.44 -5.75 15.98
CA TYR A 55 -11.64 -4.35 15.65
C TYR A 55 -12.14 -3.57 16.86
N ASP A 56 -11.47 -2.46 17.17
CA ASP A 56 -11.81 -1.55 18.25
C ASP A 56 -11.80 -0.09 17.74
N GLU A 57 -12.99 0.45 17.46
CA GLU A 57 -13.18 1.84 17.01
C GLU A 57 -12.80 2.88 18.07
N SER A 58 -12.75 2.50 19.36
CA SER A 58 -12.39 3.43 20.43
C SER A 58 -10.91 3.84 20.39
N ARG A 59 -10.12 3.16 19.56
CA ARG A 59 -8.71 3.46 19.32
C ARG A 59 -8.57 4.54 18.26
N ASP A 60 -7.73 5.52 18.55
CA ASP A 60 -7.47 6.67 17.68
C ASP A 60 -6.36 6.35 16.67
N ALA A 61 -6.59 5.36 15.80
CA ALA A 61 -5.67 5.12 14.69
C ALA A 61 -5.61 6.33 13.76
N VAL A 62 -4.39 6.76 13.44
CA VAL A 62 -4.17 7.96 12.61
C VAL A 62 -4.47 7.69 11.13
N VAL A 63 -4.48 6.43 10.70
CA VAL A 63 -4.70 6.00 9.33
C VAL A 63 -5.76 4.92 9.36
N SER A 64 -6.80 5.03 8.52
CA SER A 64 -7.87 4.03 8.47
C SER A 64 -7.33 2.62 8.17
N GLU A 65 -7.89 1.63 8.84
CA GLU A 65 -7.70 0.19 8.60
C GLU A 65 -8.06 -0.23 7.17
N ASP A 66 -8.94 0.51 6.49
CA ASP A 66 -9.35 0.22 5.10
C ASP A 66 -8.15 0.23 4.14
N PHE A 67 -7.10 0.97 4.49
CA PHE A 67 -5.90 1.09 3.67
C PHE A 67 -4.87 -0.02 3.95
N LEU A 68 -5.06 -0.82 5.00
CA LEU A 68 -4.06 -1.76 5.50
C LEU A 68 -3.61 -2.77 4.45
N LEU A 69 -4.55 -3.38 3.72
CA LEU A 69 -4.22 -4.34 2.66
C LEU A 69 -3.41 -3.72 1.52
N ALA A 70 -3.70 -2.47 1.15
CA ALA A 70 -2.93 -1.76 0.13
C ALA A 70 -1.52 -1.41 0.62
N LEU A 71 -1.40 -0.97 1.88
CA LEU A 71 -0.11 -0.67 2.50
C LEU A 71 0.78 -1.92 2.65
N LEU A 72 0.19 -3.07 2.99
CA LEU A 72 0.87 -4.36 3.01
C LEU A 72 1.35 -4.77 1.60
N GLY A 73 0.57 -4.47 0.55
CA GLY A 73 1.01 -4.62 -0.84
C GLY A 73 2.23 -3.75 -1.18
N GLU A 74 2.24 -2.49 -0.73
CA GLU A 74 3.38 -1.57 -0.91
C GLU A 74 4.66 -2.06 -0.21
N ALA A 75 4.57 -3.01 0.73
CA ALA A 75 5.72 -3.58 1.42
C ALA A 75 6.42 -4.69 0.61
N LEU A 76 5.74 -5.33 -0.35
CA LEU A 76 6.28 -6.42 -1.17
C LEU A 76 7.65 -6.13 -1.80
N PRO A 77 7.92 -4.94 -2.36
CA PRO A 77 9.20 -4.63 -3.00
C PRO A 77 10.38 -4.65 -2.04
N PHE A 78 10.17 -4.57 -0.74
CA PHE A 78 11.24 -4.56 0.26
C PHE A 78 11.63 -5.97 0.75
N ILE A 79 10.87 -6.99 0.34
CA ILE A 79 10.94 -8.34 0.90
C ILE A 79 11.51 -9.31 -0.12
N ASN A 80 12.24 -10.32 0.36
CA ASN A 80 12.88 -11.36 -0.42
C ASN A 80 13.74 -10.80 -1.57
N GLN A 81 14.40 -9.66 -1.32
CA GLN A 81 15.43 -9.16 -2.21
C GLN A 81 16.58 -10.17 -2.17
N GLY A 82 16.94 -10.73 -3.32
CA GLY A 82 18.03 -11.71 -3.43
C GLY A 82 19.43 -11.14 -3.08
N SER A 83 19.51 -9.89 -2.67
CA SER A 83 20.72 -9.23 -2.19
C SER A 83 21.12 -9.73 -0.79
N SER A 84 22.43 -9.78 -0.54
CA SER A 84 23.01 -10.18 0.74
C SER A 84 22.69 -9.24 1.91
N GLU A 85 22.17 -8.04 1.63
CA GLU A 85 21.91 -7.01 2.64
C GLU A 85 20.40 -6.81 2.82
N ALA A 86 19.92 -7.00 4.04
CA ALA A 86 18.50 -6.84 4.38
C ALA A 86 18.10 -5.35 4.36
N ILE A 87 16.98 -5.06 3.69
CA ILE A 87 16.37 -3.72 3.67
C ILE A 87 15.55 -3.51 4.95
N ILE A 88 14.88 -4.56 5.42
CA ILE A 88 13.97 -4.55 6.57
C ILE A 88 14.69 -5.12 7.80
N THR A 89 14.50 -4.49 8.96
CA THR A 89 15.01 -4.95 10.27
C THR A 89 14.10 -6.01 10.91
N LEU A 90 14.59 -6.77 11.88
CA LEU A 90 13.80 -7.79 12.59
C LEU A 90 12.48 -7.24 13.19
N ASP A 91 12.53 -6.10 13.88
CA ASP A 91 11.34 -5.47 14.47
C ASP A 91 10.29 -5.08 13.42
N GLN A 92 10.76 -4.60 12.26
CA GLN A 92 9.89 -4.26 11.14
C GLN A 92 9.25 -5.52 10.53
N ILE A 93 9.98 -6.64 10.45
CA ILE A 93 9.41 -7.93 10.02
C ILE A 93 8.30 -8.37 10.99
N HIS A 94 8.54 -8.31 12.30
CA HIS A 94 7.52 -8.66 13.29
C HIS A 94 6.29 -7.77 13.21
N THR A 95 6.48 -6.47 12.99
CA THR A 95 5.37 -5.51 12.82
C THR A 95 4.53 -5.85 11.60
N LEU A 96 5.16 -6.16 10.46
CA LEU A 96 4.45 -6.56 9.24
C LEU A 96 3.74 -7.90 9.42
N LEU A 97 4.38 -8.88 10.06
CA LEU A 97 3.78 -10.20 10.28
C LEU A 97 2.58 -10.13 11.23
N LYS A 98 2.66 -9.31 12.28
CA LYS A 98 1.54 -8.98 13.16
C LYS A 98 0.37 -8.42 12.35
N ALA A 99 0.63 -7.39 11.54
CA ALA A 99 -0.43 -6.74 10.76
C ALA A 99 -1.09 -7.68 9.74
N VAL A 100 -0.33 -8.62 9.17
CA VAL A 100 -0.87 -9.69 8.31
C VAL A 100 -1.77 -10.64 9.09
N GLU A 101 -1.37 -11.05 10.29
CA GLU A 101 -2.18 -11.94 11.12
C GLU A 101 -3.48 -11.26 11.59
N ASP A 102 -3.36 -10.01 12.01
CA ASP A 102 -4.47 -9.20 12.52
C ASP A 102 -5.53 -8.96 11.43
N ILE A 103 -5.13 -8.57 10.21
CA ILE A 103 -6.09 -8.38 9.11
C ILE A 103 -6.69 -9.70 8.61
N GLU A 104 -5.96 -10.83 8.67
CA GLU A 104 -6.53 -12.13 8.24
C GLU A 104 -7.53 -12.70 9.24
N THR A 105 -7.42 -12.31 10.52
CA THR A 105 -8.27 -12.82 11.61
C THR A 105 -9.41 -11.87 11.98
N VAL A 106 -9.45 -10.67 11.39
CA VAL A 106 -10.50 -9.67 11.63
C VAL A 106 -11.88 -10.12 11.16
N SER A 107 -12.92 -9.47 11.70
CA SER A 107 -14.30 -9.64 11.25
C SER A 107 -14.42 -9.44 9.72
N PRO A 108 -15.23 -10.25 9.01
CA PRO A 108 -15.39 -10.14 7.56
C PRO A 108 -15.77 -8.75 7.06
N THR A 109 -16.55 -8.00 7.85
CA THR A 109 -16.99 -6.65 7.49
C THR A 109 -15.84 -5.67 7.30
N VAL A 110 -14.85 -5.71 8.20
CA VAL A 110 -13.65 -4.85 8.13
C VAL A 110 -12.71 -5.33 7.02
N PHE A 111 -12.56 -6.65 6.90
CA PHE A 111 -11.76 -7.24 5.83
C PHE A 111 -12.30 -6.88 4.44
N ASP A 112 -13.62 -6.98 4.24
CA ASP A 112 -14.27 -6.70 2.96
C ASP A 112 -14.13 -5.23 2.56
N ALA A 113 -14.23 -4.30 3.51
CA ALA A 113 -13.99 -2.87 3.27
C ALA A 113 -12.54 -2.60 2.80
N ALA A 114 -11.55 -3.19 3.48
CA ALA A 114 -10.16 -3.10 3.07
C ALA A 114 -9.91 -3.76 1.71
N ASP A 115 -10.59 -4.87 1.41
CA ASP A 115 -10.48 -5.62 0.16
C ASP A 115 -11.10 -4.84 -1.02
N GLU A 116 -12.19 -4.10 -0.79
CA GLU A 116 -12.76 -3.18 -1.79
C GLU A 116 -11.78 -2.08 -2.17
N TYR A 117 -11.17 -1.43 -1.17
CA TYR A 117 -10.14 -0.43 -1.41
C TYR A 117 -8.93 -1.04 -2.14
N PHE A 118 -8.47 -2.21 -1.71
CA PHE A 118 -7.37 -2.94 -2.36
C PHE A 118 -7.66 -3.21 -3.85
N LYS A 119 -8.88 -3.65 -4.20
CA LYS A 119 -9.29 -3.88 -5.60
C LYS A 119 -9.26 -2.60 -6.43
N LEU A 120 -9.64 -1.46 -5.86
CA LEU A 120 -9.55 -0.16 -6.54
C LEU A 120 -8.09 0.23 -6.79
N VAL A 121 -7.22 0.02 -5.79
CA VAL A 121 -5.78 0.26 -5.91
C VAL A 121 -5.18 -0.63 -6.98
N LEU A 122 -5.51 -1.92 -7.01
CA LEU A 122 -5.02 -2.84 -8.03
C LEU A 122 -5.50 -2.43 -9.43
N ALA A 123 -6.79 -2.11 -9.58
CA ALA A 123 -7.36 -1.64 -10.85
C ALA A 123 -6.72 -0.35 -11.37
N SER A 124 -6.21 0.51 -10.48
CA SER A 124 -5.51 1.75 -10.87
C SER A 124 -4.09 1.53 -11.42
N ALA A 125 -3.55 0.31 -11.42
CA ALA A 125 -2.23 0.03 -11.99
C ALA A 125 -2.27 0.16 -13.53
N GLN A 126 -1.27 0.85 -14.09
CA GLN A 126 -1.15 1.05 -15.53
C GLN A 126 -1.06 -0.31 -16.25
N GLY A 127 -1.94 -0.55 -17.22
CA GLY A 127 -1.93 -1.77 -18.05
C GLY A 127 -2.98 -2.83 -17.66
N LEU A 128 -3.73 -2.63 -16.57
CA LEU A 128 -4.91 -3.45 -16.26
C LEU A 128 -6.16 -2.85 -16.93
N LYS A 129 -7.02 -3.69 -17.54
CA LYS A 129 -8.33 -3.26 -18.05
C LYS A 129 -9.12 -2.66 -16.88
N GLY A 130 -9.50 -1.37 -16.96
CA GLY A 130 -10.16 -0.68 -15.86
C GLY A 130 -9.38 0.49 -15.24
N SER A 131 -8.13 0.70 -15.65
CA SER A 131 -7.22 1.72 -15.10
C SER A 131 -7.45 3.14 -15.62
N SER A 132 -8.32 3.32 -16.62
CA SER A 132 -8.67 4.65 -17.12
C SER A 132 -9.74 5.29 -16.21
N PRO A 133 -9.70 6.62 -15.96
CA PRO A 133 -10.76 7.31 -15.21
C PRO A 133 -12.17 7.06 -15.78
N HIS A 134 -12.26 6.87 -17.11
CA HIS A 134 -13.50 6.50 -17.79
C HIS A 134 -14.00 5.10 -17.42
N ASP A 135 -13.11 4.12 -17.23
CA ASP A 135 -13.51 2.77 -16.83
C ASP A 135 -13.92 2.69 -15.36
N LEU A 136 -13.26 3.46 -14.48
CA LEU A 136 -13.65 3.60 -13.07
C LEU A 136 -15.05 4.23 -12.94
N MET A 137 -15.31 5.30 -13.72
CA MET A 137 -16.65 5.91 -13.80
C MET A 137 -17.71 4.92 -14.35
N ARG A 138 -17.36 4.11 -15.35
CA ARG A 138 -18.25 3.11 -15.92
C ARG A 138 -18.57 1.97 -14.95
N LYS A 139 -17.64 1.62 -14.06
CA LYS A 139 -17.90 0.64 -12.99
C LYS A 139 -18.80 1.20 -11.90
N SER A 140 -18.64 2.47 -11.52
CA SER A 140 -19.58 3.15 -10.59
C SER A 140 -20.99 3.32 -11.14
N THR A 141 -21.18 3.30 -12.47
CA THR A 141 -22.50 3.32 -13.10
C THR A 141 -23.01 1.94 -13.54
N GLY A 142 -22.16 0.90 -13.50
CA GLY A 142 -22.49 -0.47 -13.93
C GLY A 142 -23.43 -1.22 -12.98
N GLY A 143 -23.65 -0.71 -11.76
CA GLY A 143 -24.65 -1.22 -10.82
C GLY A 143 -26.07 -0.67 -11.02
N LEU A 144 -26.28 0.25 -11.99
CA LEU A 144 -27.56 0.96 -12.18
C LEU A 144 -28.46 0.39 -13.29
N SER A 145 -28.22 -0.83 -13.78
CA SER A 145 -29.16 -1.49 -14.69
C SER A 145 -30.23 -2.27 -13.94
N GLY A 146 -31.07 -1.57 -13.16
CA GLY A 146 -32.29 -2.19 -12.64
C GLY A 146 -32.76 -1.70 -11.28
N SER A 147 -33.08 -0.41 -11.14
CA SER A 147 -34.30 0.07 -10.45
C SER A 147 -34.26 1.58 -10.28
N SER A 148 -35.37 2.20 -10.67
CA SER A 148 -35.65 3.63 -10.64
C SER A 148 -35.70 4.17 -9.21
N SER A 149 -34.69 4.92 -8.77
CA SER A 149 -34.89 6.04 -7.85
C SER A 149 -33.76 7.06 -8.00
N TYR A 150 -34.18 8.28 -8.30
CA TYR A 150 -33.35 9.45 -8.55
C TYR A 150 -32.96 10.03 -7.19
N VAL A 151 -31.75 9.77 -6.71
CA VAL A 151 -31.10 10.60 -5.70
C VAL A 151 -30.24 11.63 -6.42
N MET A 152 -30.91 12.71 -6.85
CA MET A 152 -30.27 13.96 -7.24
C MET A 152 -29.88 14.70 -5.96
N ASP A 153 -28.79 14.29 -5.32
CA ASP A 153 -28.20 15.08 -4.25
C ASP A 153 -26.67 15.23 -4.43
N GLY A 154 -26.24 16.46 -4.69
CA GLY A 154 -24.89 16.95 -4.41
C GLY A 154 -23.78 16.81 -5.45
N SER A 155 -23.81 15.89 -6.42
CA SER A 155 -22.59 15.54 -7.19
C SER A 155 -22.18 16.51 -8.31
N SER A 156 -23.04 17.47 -8.68
CA SER A 156 -22.78 18.39 -9.80
C SER A 156 -21.77 19.51 -9.47
N MET A 157 -21.60 19.86 -8.19
CA MET A 157 -20.58 20.84 -7.78
C MET A 157 -19.17 20.23 -7.71
N LEU A 158 -19.06 18.95 -7.32
CA LEU A 158 -17.78 18.23 -7.30
C LEU A 158 -17.25 17.94 -8.72
N ALA A 159 -18.14 17.55 -9.63
CA ALA A 159 -17.79 17.33 -11.04
C ALA A 159 -17.36 18.63 -11.75
N SER A 160 -18.02 19.76 -11.44
CA SER A 160 -17.64 21.06 -12.00
C SER A 160 -16.34 21.60 -11.39
N GLN A 161 -16.04 21.34 -10.11
CA GLN A 161 -14.72 21.65 -9.54
C GLN A 161 -13.60 20.79 -10.12
N LEU A 162 -13.83 19.49 -10.33
CA LEU A 162 -12.87 18.60 -11.02
C LEU A 162 -12.60 19.06 -12.45
N HIS A 163 -13.64 19.43 -13.20
CA HIS A 163 -13.50 19.96 -14.56
C HIS A 163 -12.79 21.33 -14.58
N ARG A 164 -13.01 22.18 -13.55
CA ARG A 164 -12.34 23.48 -13.41
C ARG A 164 -10.87 23.35 -12.99
N SER A 165 -10.52 22.34 -12.19
CA SER A 165 -9.12 22.00 -11.87
C SER A 165 -8.34 21.42 -13.06
N VAL A 166 -9.02 20.89 -14.08
CA VAL A 166 -8.40 20.38 -15.31
C VAL A 166 -8.25 21.47 -16.39
N SER A 167 -9.09 22.51 -16.37
CA SER A 167 -9.12 23.55 -17.41
C SER A 167 -8.48 24.88 -17.01
N GLY A 168 -8.23 25.12 -15.71
CA GLY A 168 -7.67 26.36 -15.19
C GLY A 168 -6.25 26.22 -14.63
N GLY A 169 -5.24 26.40 -15.49
CA GLY A 169 -3.96 27.05 -15.13
C GLY A 169 -3.24 26.61 -13.85
N SER A 170 -2.87 25.35 -13.72
CA SER A 170 -1.59 24.93 -13.11
C SER A 170 -1.37 23.46 -13.46
N SER A 171 -0.27 23.18 -14.13
CA SER A 171 0.07 21.91 -14.73
C SER A 171 0.37 20.81 -13.70
N VAL A 172 -0.59 20.40 -12.87
CA VAL A 172 -0.50 19.12 -12.14
C VAL A 172 -1.02 18.04 -13.08
N LYS A 173 -0.10 17.44 -13.82
CA LYS A 173 -0.35 16.33 -14.73
C LYS A 173 -0.82 15.09 -13.96
N PHE A 174 -2.11 14.95 -13.69
CA PHE A 174 -2.73 13.68 -13.26
C PHE A 174 -2.83 12.67 -14.43
N GLY A 175 -1.68 12.39 -15.04
CA GLY A 175 -1.55 11.61 -16.26
C GLY A 175 -0.18 11.71 -16.93
N SER A 176 0.80 12.41 -16.34
CA SER A 176 2.20 12.17 -16.73
C SER A 176 2.60 10.77 -16.30
N ASN A 177 3.45 10.10 -17.09
CA ASN A 177 4.27 8.98 -16.64
C ASN A 177 4.94 9.34 -15.30
N VAL A 178 4.27 9.07 -14.17
CA VAL A 178 4.88 9.16 -12.84
C VAL A 178 5.93 8.06 -12.87
N ARG A 179 7.20 8.45 -12.97
CA ARG A 179 8.32 7.52 -12.94
C ARG A 179 8.49 7.06 -11.50
N ARG A 180 7.65 6.11 -11.10
CA ARG A 180 7.75 5.45 -9.80
C ARG A 180 9.08 4.72 -9.74
N GLY A 181 9.80 4.85 -8.63
CA GLY A 181 11.06 4.13 -8.43
C GLY A 181 10.85 2.61 -8.40
N TRP A 182 9.69 2.18 -7.87
CA TRP A 182 9.18 0.82 -7.96
C TRP A 182 7.64 0.83 -7.89
N ASP A 183 7.01 -0.19 -8.47
CA ASP A 183 5.58 -0.45 -8.32
C ASP A 183 5.40 -1.90 -7.90
N TRP A 184 4.77 -2.15 -6.74
CA TRP A 184 4.55 -3.50 -6.23
C TRP A 184 3.55 -4.29 -7.09
N ARG A 185 2.75 -3.60 -7.91
CA ARG A 185 1.73 -4.20 -8.77
C ARG A 185 2.31 -4.76 -10.07
N SER A 186 3.51 -4.35 -10.47
CA SER A 186 4.11 -4.73 -11.76
C SER A 186 4.50 -6.21 -11.88
N GLY A 187 4.36 -7.00 -10.81
CA GLY A 187 4.57 -8.45 -10.80
C GLY A 187 3.32 -9.26 -10.45
N LEU A 188 2.17 -8.61 -10.27
CA LEU A 188 0.92 -9.29 -9.91
C LEU A 188 0.09 -9.60 -11.15
N LEU A 189 -0.58 -10.76 -11.12
CA LEU A 189 -1.57 -11.10 -12.14
C LEU A 189 -2.78 -10.16 -12.03
N ALA A 190 -3.46 -9.91 -13.15
CA ALA A 190 -4.68 -9.11 -13.18
C ALA A 190 -5.81 -9.68 -12.29
N SER A 191 -5.76 -10.97 -12.00
CA SER A 191 -6.70 -11.70 -11.13
C SER A 191 -6.17 -11.89 -9.71
N ALA A 192 -5.05 -11.24 -9.34
CA ALA A 192 -4.47 -11.40 -8.01
C ALA A 192 -5.45 -10.92 -6.94
N THR A 193 -5.67 -11.76 -5.95
CA THR A 193 -6.51 -11.43 -4.79
C THR A 193 -5.67 -10.84 -3.67
N SER A 194 -6.30 -10.13 -2.74
CA SER A 194 -5.67 -9.68 -1.49
C SER A 194 -5.02 -10.85 -0.74
N LYS A 195 -5.70 -12.00 -0.67
CA LYS A 195 -5.18 -13.24 -0.06
C LYS A 195 -3.91 -13.76 -0.75
N ASP A 196 -3.80 -13.63 -2.07
CA ASP A 196 -2.57 -14.03 -2.77
C ASP A 196 -1.40 -13.12 -2.41
N VAL A 197 -1.66 -11.81 -2.31
CA VAL A 197 -0.65 -10.83 -1.86
C VAL A 197 -0.20 -11.12 -0.44
N LEU A 198 -1.12 -11.37 0.49
CA LEU A 198 -0.79 -11.73 1.87
C LEU A 198 0.03 -13.04 1.94
N ARG A 199 -0.28 -14.03 1.10
CA ARG A 199 0.49 -15.29 1.02
C ARG A 199 1.92 -15.05 0.53
N ILE A 200 2.10 -14.24 -0.52
CA ILE A 200 3.43 -13.88 -1.03
C ILE A 200 4.21 -13.12 0.04
N LEU A 201 3.55 -12.17 0.70
CA LEU A 201 4.13 -11.35 1.76
C LEU A 201 4.59 -12.23 2.93
N ARG A 202 3.73 -13.11 3.45
CA ARG A 202 4.07 -14.03 4.54
C ARG A 202 5.24 -14.94 4.18
N LEU A 203 5.25 -15.53 2.98
CA LEU A 203 6.37 -16.36 2.51
C LEU A 203 7.68 -15.57 2.42
N GLY A 204 7.62 -14.36 1.88
CA GLY A 204 8.78 -13.48 1.74
C GLY A 204 9.34 -13.06 3.11
N LEU A 205 8.47 -12.64 4.03
CA LEU A 205 8.84 -12.26 5.39
C LEU A 205 9.48 -13.43 6.14
N SER A 206 8.95 -14.65 6.02
CA SER A 206 9.55 -15.84 6.63
C SER A 206 10.96 -16.13 6.12
N LYS A 207 11.21 -15.93 4.81
CA LYS A 207 12.55 -16.07 4.24
C LYS A 207 13.51 -15.02 4.78
N ASP A 208 13.09 -13.77 4.85
CA ASP A 208 13.94 -12.69 5.36
C ASP A 208 14.18 -12.84 6.86
N LEU A 209 13.17 -13.26 7.63
CA LEU A 209 13.31 -13.60 9.05
C LEU A 209 14.37 -14.68 9.23
N SER A 210 14.31 -15.77 8.47
CA SER A 210 15.30 -16.85 8.58
C SER A 210 16.74 -16.37 8.31
N LYS A 211 16.94 -15.47 7.34
CA LYS A 211 18.26 -14.90 7.03
C LYS A 211 18.77 -13.98 8.13
N VAL A 212 17.91 -13.07 8.62
CA VAL A 212 18.28 -12.11 9.68
C VAL A 212 18.58 -12.86 10.98
N TRP A 213 17.76 -13.86 11.32
CA TRP A 213 17.95 -14.68 12.51
C TRP A 213 19.23 -15.52 12.44
N LEU A 214 19.54 -16.11 11.27
CA LEU A 214 20.82 -16.81 11.06
C LEU A 214 22.01 -15.86 11.19
N ALA A 215 21.94 -14.68 10.58
CA ALA A 215 23.02 -13.68 10.70
C ALA A 215 23.24 -13.22 12.14
N GLU A 216 22.19 -13.12 12.94
CA GLU A 216 22.30 -12.82 14.38
C GLU A 216 22.91 -13.99 15.16
N ALA A 217 22.49 -15.23 14.90
CA ALA A 217 23.05 -16.43 15.53
C ALA A 217 24.53 -16.63 15.19
N ASP A 218 24.91 -16.42 13.93
CA ASP A 218 26.31 -16.51 13.48
C ASP A 218 27.18 -15.46 14.19
N ASN A 219 26.70 -14.22 14.33
CA ASN A 219 27.40 -13.18 15.09
C ASN A 219 27.45 -13.47 16.59
N ALA A 220 26.42 -14.11 17.16
CA ALA A 220 26.41 -14.50 18.58
C ALA A 220 27.37 -15.65 18.88
N SER A 221 27.64 -16.54 17.91
CA SER A 221 28.60 -17.64 18.02
C SER A 221 30.07 -17.24 17.83
N ALA A 222 30.32 -15.98 17.46
CA ALA A 222 31.66 -15.41 17.30
C ALA A 222 32.26 -14.82 18.59
N PHE A 223 31.57 -14.97 19.73
CA PHE A 223 32.01 -14.58 21.09
C PHE A 223 32.04 -15.81 22.02
#